data_AF-A0A5J4NJ40-F1
#
_entry.id   AF-A0A5J4NJ40-F1
#
_cell.length_a   1.000
_cell.length_b   1.000
_cell.length_c   1.000
_cell.angle_alpha   90.00
_cell.angle_beta   90.00
_cell.angle_gamma   90.00
#
_symmetry.space_group_name_H-M   'P 1'
#
loop_
_entity.id
_entity.type
_entity.pdbx_description
1 polymer ?
#
loop_
_entity_poly.entity_id
_entity_poly.type
_entity_poly.pdbx_seq_one_letter_code
_entity_poly.pdbx_strand_id
1 'polypeptide(L)' 'TGFQISNLVFGPIVQRYTQPDTGNASFEDFIHCCVRLKAAFELFKAQPKNFCEEATFNLEDVGARI' A
#
# COMPACT_ATOMS: atom_id res chain seq x y z
N THR A 1 5.29 16.75 -1.93
CA THR A 1 4.01 16.44 -1.25
C THR A 1 4.02 14.97 -0.83
N GLY A 2 3.37 14.64 0.29
CA GLY A 2 3.34 13.27 0.84
C GLY A 2 2.16 12.42 0.33
N PHE A 3 2.03 11.20 0.84
CA PHE A 3 0.90 10.32 0.52
C PHE A 3 -0.36 10.76 1.27
N GLN A 4 -1.51 10.69 0.61
CA GLN A 4 -2.82 10.88 1.22
C GLN A 4 -3.58 9.57 1.08
N ILE A 5 -4.04 9.03 2.21
CA ILE A 5 -4.73 7.74 2.26
C ILE A 5 -5.97 7.85 3.15
N SER A 6 -6.97 7.02 2.87
CA SER A 6 -8.19 6.95 3.69
C SER A 6 -7.93 6.17 4.98
N ASN A 7 -8.82 6.35 5.97
CA ASN A 7 -8.76 5.62 7.23
C ASN A 7 -8.87 4.10 7.05
N LEU A 8 -9.54 3.65 5.98
CA LEU A 8 -9.64 2.22 5.63
C LEU A 8 -8.28 1.59 5.31
N VAL A 9 -7.35 2.38 4.78
CA VAL A 9 -5.99 1.92 4.45
C VAL A 9 -5.02 2.24 5.60
N PHE A 10 -5.22 3.37 6.27
CA PHE A 10 -4.37 3.80 7.38
C PHE A 10 -4.36 2.78 8.54
N GLY A 11 -5.53 2.28 8.96
CA GLY A 11 -5.63 1.32 10.07
C GLY A 11 -4.78 0.05 9.86
N PRO A 12 -4.94 -0.68 8.74
CA PRO A 12 -4.12 -1.83 8.42
C PRO A 12 -2.62 -1.52 8.30
N ILE A 13 -2.25 -0.35 7.78
CA ILE A 13 -0.83 0.07 7.71
C ILE A 13 -0.25 0.22 9.12
N VAL A 14 -0.94 0.91 10.02
CA VAL A 14 -0.49 1.05 11.40
C VAL A 14 -0.30 -0.33 12.03
N GLN A 15 -1.32 -1.19 11.97
CA GLN A 15 -1.24 -2.55 12.51
C GLN A 15 -0.08 -3.38 11.95
N ARG A 16 0.32 -3.15 10.70
CA ARG A 16 1.38 -3.91 10.03
C ARG A 16 2.79 -3.44 10.39
N TYR A 17 2.98 -2.16 10.68
CA TYR A 17 4.32 -1.55 10.84
C TYR A 17 4.60 -1.03 12.25
N THR A 18 3.61 -0.99 13.15
CA THR A 18 3.84 -0.65 14.55
C THR A 18 3.95 -1.88 15.44
N GLN A 19 4.79 -1.81 16.46
CA GLN A 19 4.90 -2.84 17.48
C GLN A 19 3.62 -2.86 18.34
N PRO A 20 2.99 -4.03 18.58
CA PRO A 20 1.69 -4.11 19.26
C PRO A 20 1.68 -3.59 20.69
N ASP A 21 2.83 -3.65 21.37
CA ASP A 21 3.02 -3.29 22.77
C ASP A 21 3.30 -1.80 22.97
N THR A 22 4.11 -1.19 22.10
CA THR A 22 4.50 0.22 22.21
C THR A 22 3.71 1.16 21.29
N GLY A 23 3.09 0.63 20.24
CA GLY A 23 2.47 1.43 19.17
C GLY A 23 3.48 2.19 18.30
N ASN A 24 4.78 1.98 18.52
CA ASN A 24 5.84 2.67 17.77
C ASN A 24 6.24 1.88 16.53
N ALA A 25 6.61 2.59 15.46
CA ALA A 25 7.31 2.01 14.32
C ALA A 25 8.80 2.33 14.42
N SER A 26 9.66 1.36 14.11
CA SER A 26 11.09 1.65 13.95
C SER A 26 11.31 2.52 12.71
N PHE A 27 12.48 3.16 12.61
CA PHE A 27 12.84 3.90 11.40
C PHE A 27 12.83 3.00 10.16
N GLU A 28 13.29 1.75 10.28
CA GLU A 28 13.31 0.79 9.18
C GLU A 28 11.89 0.42 8.73
N ASP A 29 10.98 0.15 9.68
CA ASP A 29 9.57 -0.14 9.39
C ASP A 29 8.89 1.06 8.72
N PHE A 30 9.19 2.27 9.19
CA PHE A 30 8.67 3.50 8.60
C PHE A 30 9.13 3.68 7.15
N ILE A 31 10.44 3.54 6.88
CA ILE A 31 10.97 3.62 5.52
C ILE A 31 10.38 2.53 4.63
N HIS A 32 10.25 1.30 5.14
CA HIS A 32 9.68 0.20 4.37
C HIS A 32 8.23 0.46 3.99
N CYS A 33 7.43 0.99 4.93
CA CYS A 33 6.07 1.45 4.69
C CYS A 33 6.01 2.50 3.57
N CYS A 34 6.86 3.53 3.64
CA CYS A 34 6.90 4.59 2.61
C CYS A 34 7.26 4.04 1.23
N VAL A 35 8.24 3.13 1.13
CA VAL A 35 8.64 2.52 -0.15
C VAL A 35 7.50 1.68 -0.73
N ARG A 36 6.81 0.88 0.09
CA ARG A 36 5.66 0.07 -0.33
C ARG A 36 4.48 0.93 -0.78
N LEU A 37 4.19 2.02 -0.05
CA LEU A 37 3.17 2.99 -0.45
C LEU A 37 3.51 3.64 -1.79
N LYS A 38 4.76 4.07 -1.97
CA LYS A 38 5.21 4.63 -3.26
C LYS A 38 4.96 3.64 -4.40
N ALA A 39 5.41 2.39 -4.23
CA ALA A 39 5.25 1.35 -5.24
C ALA A 39 3.77 1.06 -5.55
N ALA A 40 2.89 1.04 -4.55
CA ALA A 40 1.46 0.84 -4.76
C ALA A 40 0.82 1.96 -5.60
N PHE A 41 1.17 3.21 -5.33
CA PHE A 41 0.68 4.36 -6.12
C PHE A 41 1.25 4.36 -7.54
N GLU A 42 2.52 3.99 -7.72
CA GLU A 42 3.14 3.85 -9.05
C GLU A 42 2.51 2.72 -9.84
N LEU A 43 2.26 1.56 -9.22
CA LEU A 43 1.54 0.45 -9.83
C LEU A 43 0.13 0.86 -10.24
N PHE A 44 -0.61 1.54 -9.36
CA PHE A 44 -1.94 2.03 -9.70
C PHE A 44 -1.91 2.97 -10.91
N LYS A 45 -0.93 3.87 -11.01
CA LYS A 45 -0.78 4.76 -12.18
C LYS A 45 -0.42 4.01 -13.47
N ALA A 46 0.43 3.00 -13.38
CA ALA A 46 0.87 2.23 -14.53
C ALA A 46 -0.19 1.25 -15.05
N GLN A 47 -1.09 0.78 -14.17
CA GLN A 47 -2.15 -0.14 -14.53
C GLN A 47 -3.18 0.51 -15.47
N PRO A 48 -3.64 -0.18 -16.52
CA PRO A 48 -4.77 0.27 -17.32
C PRO A 48 -6.01 0.55 -16.45
N LYS A 49 -6.80 1.53 -16.86
CA LYS A 49 -8.01 1.96 -16.17
C LYS A 49 -9.23 1.57 -16.99
N ASN A 50 -10.29 1.12 -16.32
CA ASN A 50 -11.57 0.91 -16.98
C ASN A 50 -12.25 2.26 -17.30
N PHE A 51 -13.44 2.23 -17.92
CA PHE A 51 -14.20 3.43 -18.26
C PHE A 51 -14.64 4.27 -17.04
N CYS A 52 -14.53 3.72 -15.83
CA CYS A 52 -14.84 4.37 -14.56
C CYS A 52 -13.58 4.85 -13.80
N GLU A 53 -12.41 4.88 -14.45
CA GLU A 53 -11.10 5.24 -13.85
C GLU A 53 -10.63 4.29 -12.73
N GLU A 54 -11.13 3.07 -12.70
CA GLU A 54 -10.73 2.08 -11.70
C GLU A 54 -9.61 1.20 -12.25
N ALA A 55 -8.63 0.88 -11.41
CA ALA A 55 -7.61 -0.11 -11.74
C ALA A 55 -8.20 -1.52 -11.54
N THR A 56 -8.19 -2.32 -12.60
CA THR A 56 -8.62 -3.72 -12.56
C THR A 56 -7.41 -4.63 -12.58
N PHE A 57 -7.36 -5.59 -11.65
CA PHE A 57 -6.28 -6.57 -11.56
C PHE A 57 -6.87 -7.97 -11.77
N ASN A 58 -6.22 -8.78 -12.59
CA ASN A 58 -6.59 -10.17 -12.83
C ASN A 58 -5.62 -11.13 -12.12
N LEU A 59 -5.85 -12.45 -12.26
CA LEU A 59 -5.01 -13.46 -11.61
C LEU A 59 -3.57 -13.49 -12.13
N GLU A 60 -3.34 -13.08 -13.38
CA GLU A 60 -2.00 -12.98 -13.97
C GLU A 60 -1.22 -11.82 -13.35
N ASP A 61 -1.88 -10.70 -13.05
CA ASP A 61 -1.28 -9.53 -12.40
C ASP A 61 -0.83 -9.81 -10.96
N VAL A 62 -1.55 -10.67 -10.25
CA VAL A 62 -1.26 -10.98 -8.83
C VAL A 62 -0.07 -11.95 -8.72
N GLY A 63 0.24 -12.71 -9.76
CA GLY A 63 1.30 -13.71 -9.76
C GLY A 63 1.00 -14.80 -8.73
N ALA A 64 0.33 -15.87 -9.15
CA ALA A 64 0.04 -17.04 -8.32
C ALA A 64 1.29 -17.58 -7.61
N ARG A 65 1.47 -17.20 -6.35
CA ARG A 65 2.14 -17.95 -5.28
C ARG A 65 1.41 -17.64 -3.97
N ILE A 66 0.35 -18.41 -3.73
CA ILE A 66 -0.14 -18.69 -2.38
C ILE A 66 0.85 -19.67 -1.75
#